data_AF-X0TE76-F1
#
_entry.id   AF-X0TE76-F1
#
_cell.length_a   1.000
_cell.length_b   1.000
_cell.length_c   1.000
_cell.angle_alpha   90.00
_cell.angle_beta   90.00
_cell.angle_gamma   90.00
#
_symmetry.space_group_name_H-M   'P 1'
#
loop_
_entity.id
_entity.type
_entity.pdbx_description
1 polymer ?
#
loop_
_entity_poly.entity_id
_entity_poly.type
_entity_poly.pdbx_seq_one_letter_code
_entity_poly.pdbx_strand_id
1 'polypeptide(L)'
;MCQENIYLLELVRYIHLNPIRAGIAKDLKSLDRYAYTGHSIIMGKRKNPWQDTDSVLQLFGKSQYAARKKYRDFVDKGIGRGRNPEMTGGGLLRS
;
A
#
# COMPACT_ATOMS: atom_id res chain seq x y z
N MET A 1 -5.67 17.71 -6.72
CA MET A 1 -4.74 16.62 -6.35
C MET A 1 -3.68 16.58 -7.43
N CYS A 2 -2.41 16.83 -7.11
CA CYS A 2 -1.32 16.80 -8.10
C CYS A 2 -1.09 15.37 -8.60
N GLN A 3 -0.62 15.21 -9.84
CA GLN A 3 -0.35 13.91 -10.48
C GLN A 3 0.59 13.03 -9.65
N GLU A 4 1.56 13.63 -8.98
CA GLU A 4 2.54 12.97 -8.10
C GLU A 4 1.88 12.21 -6.94
N ASN A 5 0.83 12.76 -6.34
CA ASN A 5 0.11 12.11 -5.24
C ASN A 5 -0.65 10.86 -5.72
N ILE A 6 -1.19 10.90 -6.94
CA ILE A 6 -1.88 9.74 -7.53
C ILE A 6 -0.87 8.63 -7.81
N TYR A 7 0.26 8.98 -8.43
CA TYR A 7 1.33 8.03 -8.72
C TYR A 7 1.89 7.40 -7.45
N LEU A 8 2.16 8.21 -6.41
CA LEU A 8 2.63 7.71 -5.11
C LEU A 8 1.64 6.72 -4.48
N LEU A 9 0.34 7.05 -4.46
CA LEU A 9 -0.69 6.16 -3.90
C LEU A 9 -0.78 4.83 -4.66
N GLU A 10 -0.74 4.90 -5.98
CA GLU A 10 -0.72 3.71 -6.83
C GLU A 10 0.51 2.84 -6.52
N LEU A 11 1.69 3.44 -6.41
CA LEU A 11 2.94 2.75 -6.08
C LEU A 11 2.87 2.07 -4.70
N VAL A 12 2.39 2.79 -3.69
CA VAL A 12 2.17 2.24 -2.34
C VAL A 12 1.25 1.03 -2.39
N ARG A 13 0.13 1.12 -3.12
CA ARG A 13 -0.80 0.00 -3.30
C ARG A 13 -0.14 -1.18 -4.00
N TYR A 14 0.61 -0.92 -5.07
CA TYR A 14 1.29 -1.96 -5.84
C TYR A 14 2.25 -2.75 -4.95
N ILE A 15 3.12 -2.06 -4.21
CA ILE A 15 4.10 -2.68 -3.30
C ILE A 15 3.38 -3.51 -2.24
N HIS A 16 2.35 -2.96 -1.62
CA HIS A 16 1.65 -3.65 -0.53
C HIS A 16 0.83 -4.86 -0.99
N LEU A 17 0.38 -4.90 -2.24
CA LEU A 17 -0.31 -6.06 -2.81
C LEU A 17 0.63 -7.15 -3.34
N ASN A 18 1.94 -6.92 -3.39
CA ASN A 18 2.89 -7.91 -3.88
C ASN A 18 2.82 -9.27 -3.15
N PRO A 19 2.67 -9.35 -1.81
CA PRO A 19 2.52 -10.63 -1.14
C PRO A 19 1.27 -11.40 -1.58
N ILE A 20 0.17 -10.71 -1.92
CA ILE A 20 -1.04 -11.36 -2.45
C ILE A 20 -0.79 -11.84 -3.89
N ARG A 21 -0.18 -11.00 -4.73
CA ARG A 21 0.16 -11.36 -6.12
C ARG A 21 1.16 -12.50 -6.23
N ALA A 22 2.06 -12.62 -5.25
CA ALA A 22 3.01 -13.72 -5.14
C ALA A 22 2.39 -15.00 -4.54
N GLY A 23 1.11 -14.97 -4.14
CA GLY A 23 0.43 -16.11 -3.52
C GLY A 23 0.85 -16.40 -2.07
N ILE A 24 1.62 -15.51 -1.43
CA ILE A 24 2.10 -15.66 -0.06
C ILE A 24 0.99 -15.31 0.95
N ALA A 25 0.26 -14.22 0.68
CA ALA A 25 -0.91 -13.81 1.44
C ALA A 25 -2.18 -14.16 0.65
N LYS A 26 -3.13 -14.87 1.27
CA LYS A 26 -4.34 -15.35 0.58
C LYS A 26 -5.38 -14.27 0.35
N ASP A 27 -5.43 -13.30 1.26
CA ASP A 27 -6.45 -12.26 1.31
C ASP A 27 -5.94 -11.02 2.06
N LEU A 28 -6.73 -9.95 2.05
CA LEU A 28 -6.39 -8.72 2.76
C LEU A 28 -6.29 -8.91 4.28
N LYS A 29 -7.08 -9.85 4.84
CA LYS A 29 -7.03 -10.18 6.28
C LYS A 29 -5.68 -10.78 6.68
N SER A 30 -5.08 -11.61 5.84
CA SER A 30 -3.75 -12.18 6.02
C SER A 30 -2.66 -11.12 5.78
N LEU A 31 -2.85 -10.25 4.78
CA LEU A 31 -1.95 -9.14 4.51
C LEU A 31 -1.90 -8.12 5.66
N ASP A 32 -3.03 -7.82 6.30
CA ASP A 32 -3.13 -6.93 7.48
C ASP A 32 -2.13 -7.30 8.58
N ARG A 33 -1.75 -8.58 8.69
CA ARG A 33 -0.84 -9.12 9.73
C ARG A 33 0.53 -9.56 9.20
N TYR A 34 0.73 -9.50 7.88
CA TYR A 34 1.94 -10.01 7.24
C TYR A 34 3.17 -9.18 7.65
N ALA A 35 4.22 -9.87 8.08
CA ALA A 35 5.39 -9.22 8.71
C ALA A 35 6.27 -8.46 7.72
N TYR A 36 6.32 -8.92 6.47
CA TYR A 36 7.27 -8.45 5.45
C TYR A 36 6.61 -7.49 4.45
N THR A 37 5.70 -6.66 4.95
CA THR A 37 5.05 -5.59 4.18
C THR A 37 4.81 -4.37 5.07
N GLY A 38 5.00 -3.17 4.52
CA GLY A 38 4.66 -1.94 5.21
C GLY A 38 3.17 -1.78 5.51
N HIS A 39 2.32 -2.58 4.85
CA HIS A 39 0.88 -2.57 5.05
C HIS A 39 0.48 -2.87 6.50
N SER A 40 1.07 -3.87 7.14
CA SER A 40 0.71 -4.25 8.52
C SER A 40 1.08 -3.17 9.55
N ILE A 41 2.09 -2.37 9.25
CA ILE A 41 2.54 -1.24 10.06
C ILE A 41 1.59 -0.04 9.89
N ILE A 42 1.18 0.27 8.65
CA ILE A 42 0.15 1.30 8.38
C ILE A 42 -1.17 0.94 9.07
N MET A 43 -1.56 -0.33 9.03
CA MET A 43 -2.75 -0.85 9.70
C MET A 43 -2.64 -0.89 11.24
N GLY A 44 -1.48 -0.52 11.81
CA GLY A 44 -1.25 -0.51 13.25
C GLY A 44 -1.21 -1.90 13.88
N LYS A 45 -1.00 -2.97 13.08
CA LYS A 45 -0.88 -4.36 13.56
C LYS A 45 0.54 -4.72 13.96
N ARG A 46 1.51 -3.95 13.47
CA ARG A 46 2.93 -4.00 13.84
C ARG A 46 3.46 -2.60 14.05
N LYS A 47 4.54 -2.49 14.82
CA LYS A 47 5.25 -1.23 15.03
C LYS A 47 6.61 -1.31 14.36
N ASN A 48 7.02 -0.22 13.73
CA ASN A 48 8.32 -0.12 13.11
C ASN A 48 8.79 1.34 13.10
N PRO A 49 9.79 1.73 13.91
CA PRO A 49 10.16 3.13 14.08
C PRO A 49 10.67 3.83 12.83
N TRP A 50 11.22 3.09 11.85
CA TRP A 50 11.76 3.68 10.63
C TRP A 50 10.71 3.92 9.54
N GLN A 51 9.50 3.35 9.67
CA GLN A 51 8.45 3.52 8.67
C GLN A 51 7.50 4.65 9.08
N ASP A 52 7.50 5.73 8.31
CA ASP A 52 6.53 6.80 8.47
C ASP A 52 5.13 6.37 7.98
N THR A 53 4.23 6.13 8.93
CA THR A 53 2.82 5.83 8.64
C THR A 53 1.96 7.06 8.51
N ASP A 54 2.33 8.15 9.16
CA ASP A 54 1.46 9.32 9.29
C ASP A 54 1.39 10.07 7.96
N SER A 55 2.51 10.22 7.24
CA SER A 55 2.51 10.83 5.90
C SER A 55 1.60 10.08 4.93
N VAL A 56 1.61 8.74 4.95
CA VAL A 56 0.73 7.93 4.09
C VAL A 56 -0.73 8.09 4.51
N LEU A 57 -1.04 8.02 5.82
CA LEU A 57 -2.41 8.12 6.32
C LEU A 57 -3.02 9.52 6.11
N GLN A 58 -2.21 10.58 6.16
CA GLN A 58 -2.67 11.95 5.89
C GLN A 58 -3.25 12.12 4.47
N LEU A 59 -2.80 11.31 3.50
CA LEU A 59 -3.37 11.28 2.14
C LEU A 59 -4.83 10.77 2.12
N PHE A 60 -5.26 10.04 3.16
CA PHE A 60 -6.60 9.46 3.27
C PHE A 60 -7.51 10.23 4.25
N GLY A 61 -6.96 11.12 5.08
CA GLY A 61 -7.71 12.04 5.93
C GLY A 61 -7.01 12.38 7.25
N LYS A 62 -7.66 13.25 8.04
CA LYS A 62 -7.07 13.80 9.29
C LYS A 62 -7.16 12.86 10.49
N SER A 63 -8.18 12.00 10.55
CA SER A 63 -8.33 11.01 11.62
C SER A 63 -7.60 9.73 11.24
N GLN A 64 -6.62 9.30 12.04
CA GLN A 64 -5.87 8.06 11.79
C GLN A 64 -6.80 6.83 11.62
N TYR A 65 -7.85 6.72 12.44
CA TYR A 65 -8.79 5.60 12.34
C TYR A 65 -9.53 5.59 11.00
N ALA A 66 -10.10 6.73 10.61
CA ALA A 66 -10.80 6.86 9.34
C ALA A 66 -9.85 6.72 8.13
N ALA A 67 -8.63 7.25 8.25
CA ALA A 67 -7.59 7.14 7.24
C ALA A 67 -7.18 5.69 7.00
N ARG A 68 -6.98 4.89 8.06
CA ARG A 68 -6.68 3.45 7.94
C ARG A 68 -7.78 2.70 7.20
N LYS A 69 -9.06 2.98 7.49
CA LYS A 69 -10.19 2.37 6.79
C LYS A 69 -10.13 2.70 5.29
N LYS A 70 -10.01 3.98 4.95
CA LYS A 70 -9.94 4.43 3.54
C LYS A 70 -8.71 3.90 2.80
N TYR A 71 -7.55 3.88 3.45
CA TYR A 71 -6.33 3.28 2.94
C TYR A 71 -6.53 1.80 2.64
N ARG A 72 -7.12 1.05 3.58
CA ARG A 72 -7.40 -0.38 3.40
C ARG A 72 -8.36 -0.62 2.25
N ASP A 73 -9.43 0.16 2.15
CA ASP A 73 -10.40 0.09 1.04
C ASP A 73 -9.73 0.41 -0.31
N PHE A 74 -8.79 1.36 -0.32
CA PHE A 74 -8.01 1.71 -1.51
C PHE A 74 -7.09 0.57 -1.96
N VAL A 75 -6.43 -0.10 -1.01
CA VAL A 75 -5.59 -1.28 -1.28
C VAL A 75 -6.45 -2.45 -1.77
N ASP A 76 -7.60 -2.69 -1.14
CA ASP A 76 -8.55 -3.75 -1.51
C ASP A 76 -9.01 -3.63 -2.97
N LYS A 77 -9.31 -2.40 -3.43
CA LYS A 77 -9.66 -2.11 -4.84
C LYS A 77 -8.56 -2.43 -5.85
N GLY A 78 -7.34 -2.68 -5.39
CA GLY A 78 -6.23 -3.14 -6.23
C GLY A 78 -6.13 -4.66 -6.34
N ILE A 79 -6.84 -5.42 -5.50
CA ILE A 79 -6.92 -6.88 -5.63
C ILE A 79 -7.67 -7.20 -6.93
N GLY A 80 -7.12 -8.11 -7.74
CA GLY A 80 -7.64 -8.43 -9.07
C GLY A 80 -7.21 -7.47 -10.18
N ARG A 81 -6.68 -6.28 -9.86
CA ARG A 81 -5.88 -5.51 -10.82
C ARG A 81 -4.53 -6.19 -10.92
N GLY A 82 -4.31 -6.90 -12.03
CA GLY A 82 -3.10 -7.67 -12.32
C GLY A 82 -1.81 -6.83 -12.27
N ARG A 83 -0.71 -7.37 -12.81
CA ARG A 83 0.53 -6.58 -12.92
C ARG A 83 0.27 -5.37 -13.83
N ASN A 84 0.53 -4.16 -13.33
CA ASN A 84 0.58 -2.96 -14.15
C ASN A 84 1.96 -2.92 -14.84
N PRO A 85 2.04 -2.99 -16.18
CA PRO A 85 3.31 -2.93 -16.90
C PRO A 85 4.12 -1.66 -16.58
N GLU A 86 3.44 -0.52 -16.40
CA GLU A 86 4.08 0.77 -16.09
C GLU A 86 4.73 0.82 -14.70
N MET A 87 4.40 -0.16 -13.84
CA MET A 87 4.91 -0.25 -12.47
C MET A 87 5.83 -1.46 -12.28
N THR A 88 6.21 -2.13 -13.37
CA THR A 88 7.26 -3.15 -13.32
C THR A 88 8.61 -2.45 -13.23
N GLY A 89 9.43 -2.85 -12.26
CA GLY A 89 10.68 -2.19 -11.87
C GLY A 89 11.80 -2.15 -12.93
N GLY A 90 11.47 -2.30 -14.22
CA GLY A 90 12.36 -2.04 -15.35
C GLY A 90 12.13 -0.69 -16.06
N GLY A 91 11.08 0.06 -15.70
CA GLY A 91 10.74 1.36 -16.33
C GLY A 91 11.15 2.61 -15.53
N LEU A 92 11.53 2.45 -14.26
CA LEU A 92 12.12 3.54 -13.47
C LEU A 92 13.63 3.49 -13.66
N LEU A 93 14.25 4.60 -14.07
CA LEU A 93 15.68 4.82 -14.36
C LEU A 93 16.10 4.65 -15.83
N ARG A 94 15.64 5.56 -16.69
CA ARG A 94 16.53 6.24 -17.65
C ARG A 94 16.18 7.73 -17.73
N SER A 95 16.80 8.52 -16.85
CA SER A 95 17.12 9.93 -17.06
C SER A 95 18.58 10.13 -16.70
#